data_AF-A0A0B2V0D9-F1
#
_entry.id   AF-A0A0B2V0D9-F1
#
_cell.length_a   1.000
_cell.length_b   1.000
_cell.length_c   1.000
_cell.angle_alpha   90.00
_cell.angle_beta   90.00
_cell.angle_gamma   90.00
#
_symmetry.space_group_name_H-M   'P 1'
#
loop_
_entity.id
_entity.type
_entity.pdbx_description
1 polymer ?
#
loop_
_entity_poly.entity_id
_entity_poly.type
_entity_poly.pdbx_seq_one_letter_code
_entity_poly.pdbx_strand_id
1 'polypeptide(L)'
;MTHNQRIYNCSSPVLAHHLKVGELYQRLRFVLWALMGETGSHGAERCKSKRVVKAIVYGNTASYLGKKLENEHTHEWTVFVRPYHNEDPAKFIRKVQFKLHDSYANPTRVVEKPPFEVTETGWGEFEVQIRIYFVDVSEKPITAFHYLRLFQPQATLPNGKTIVAAEYYDEIVFQEPTVAMYKALVSSEGRKCDPKRFYTDFVHVRKRTLEMITNARTEIGKEIDDLRESLKEAHKLIQKYRAEVESLESAATNPSAVSFSVGDGKRE
;
A
#
# COMPACT_ATOMS: atom_id res chain seq x y z
N MET A 1 14.75 47.41 14.31
CA MET A 1 13.90 46.45 15.04
C MET A 1 13.84 45.17 14.23
N THR A 2 14.72 44.24 14.54
CA THR A 2 14.87 42.93 13.90
C THR A 2 13.87 41.96 14.53
N HIS A 3 12.97 41.39 13.73
CA HIS A 3 12.08 40.32 14.18
C HIS A 3 12.38 39.04 13.41
N ASN A 4 12.83 38.04 14.16
CA ASN A 4 13.25 36.71 13.73
C ASN A 4 12.15 35.94 12.99
N GLN A 5 12.40 35.57 11.73
CA GLN A 5 11.75 34.42 11.11
C GLN A 5 12.53 33.16 11.52
N ARG A 6 12.01 32.40 12.49
CA ARG A 6 12.45 31.03 12.73
C ARG A 6 11.87 30.12 11.66
N ILE A 7 12.72 29.75 10.71
CA ILE A 7 12.53 28.61 9.82
C ILE A 7 12.48 27.36 10.69
N TYR A 8 11.31 26.74 10.82
CA TYR A 8 11.22 25.38 11.35
C TYR A 8 11.70 24.41 10.26
N ASN A 9 13.03 24.23 10.19
CA ASN A 9 13.63 23.05 9.57
C ASN A 9 13.24 21.85 10.43
N CYS A 10 12.17 21.16 10.05
CA CYS A 10 11.75 19.92 10.69
C CYS A 10 12.58 18.75 10.11
N SER A 11 13.80 18.61 10.62
CA SER A 11 14.69 17.48 10.36
C SER A 11 14.30 16.29 11.24
N SER A 12 13.10 15.73 11.05
CA SER A 12 12.67 14.52 11.78
C SER A 12 12.45 13.34 10.82
N PRO A 13 13.26 12.28 10.90
CA PRO A 13 13.09 11.03 10.13
C PRO A 13 11.75 10.33 10.39
N VAL A 14 11.07 10.67 11.48
CA VAL A 14 9.84 10.03 11.96
C VAL A 14 8.62 10.42 11.11
N LEU A 15 8.57 11.67 10.61
CA LEU A 15 7.48 12.14 9.74
C LEU A 15 7.58 11.55 8.31
N ALA A 16 8.81 11.32 7.83
CA ALA A 16 9.05 10.63 6.56
C ALA A 16 8.64 9.15 6.63
N HIS A 17 8.68 8.54 7.82
CA HIS A 17 8.19 7.19 8.05
C HIS A 17 6.66 7.13 8.04
N HIS A 18 5.97 8.17 8.54
CA HIS A 18 4.51 8.22 8.59
C HIS A 18 3.86 8.34 7.20
N LEU A 19 4.48 9.10 6.27
CA LEU A 19 4.03 9.17 4.87
C LEU A 19 4.22 7.86 4.10
N LYS A 20 5.30 7.10 4.37
CA LYS A 20 5.55 5.79 3.73
C LYS A 20 4.63 4.68 4.27
N VAL A 21 4.25 4.74 5.54
CA VAL A 21 3.29 3.79 6.13
C VAL A 21 1.89 3.99 5.53
N GLY A 22 1.49 5.21 5.20
CA GLY A 22 0.22 5.50 4.51
C GLY A 22 0.10 4.82 3.14
N GLU A 23 1.17 4.85 2.32
CA GLU A 23 1.20 4.17 1.01
C GLU A 23 1.20 2.64 1.11
N LEU A 24 1.83 2.08 2.16
CA LEU A 24 1.79 0.64 2.43
C LEU A 24 0.41 0.19 2.93
N TYR A 25 -0.27 1.01 3.74
CA TYR A 25 -1.62 0.76 4.25
C TYR A 25 -2.67 0.78 3.14
N GLN A 26 -2.52 1.69 2.16
CA GLN A 26 -3.36 1.76 0.95
C GLN A 26 -3.27 0.46 0.12
N ARG A 27 -2.05 -0.10 -0.05
CA ARG A 27 -1.82 -1.37 -0.76
C ARG A 27 -2.27 -2.61 0.02
N LEU A 28 -2.04 -2.66 1.34
CA LEU A 28 -2.46 -3.81 2.16
C LEU A 28 -3.99 -3.92 2.24
N ARG A 29 -4.72 -2.80 2.28
CA ARG A 29 -6.19 -2.81 2.33
C ARG A 29 -6.80 -3.36 1.02
N PHE A 30 -6.14 -3.14 -0.12
CA PHE A 30 -6.57 -3.66 -1.42
C PHE A 30 -6.38 -5.18 -1.55
N VAL A 31 -5.22 -5.70 -1.14
CA VAL A 31 -4.91 -7.14 -1.19
C VAL A 31 -5.79 -7.92 -0.21
N LEU A 32 -6.04 -7.37 0.99
CA LEU A 32 -6.87 -8.02 2.01
C LEU A 32 -8.36 -8.03 1.63
N TRP A 33 -8.87 -6.99 0.96
CA TRP A 33 -10.26 -6.96 0.47
C TRP A 33 -10.49 -7.90 -0.72
N ALA A 34 -9.50 -8.04 -1.61
CA ALA A 34 -9.56 -9.01 -2.71
C ALA A 34 -9.51 -10.47 -2.22
N LEU A 35 -8.80 -10.75 -1.12
CA LEU A 35 -8.70 -12.09 -0.53
C LEU A 35 -9.92 -12.48 0.34
N MET A 36 -10.67 -11.52 0.89
CA MET A 36 -11.90 -11.78 1.64
C MET A 36 -13.16 -11.69 0.77
N GLY A 37 -13.04 -12.01 -0.52
CA GLY A 37 -14.14 -12.01 -1.47
C GLY A 37 -15.21 -13.03 -1.10
N GLU A 38 -16.17 -12.65 -0.28
CA GLU A 38 -17.51 -13.24 -0.31
C GLU A 38 -18.02 -13.08 -1.73
N THR A 39 -18.09 -14.20 -2.44
CA THR A 39 -18.57 -14.32 -3.80
C THR A 39 -19.90 -13.59 -3.91
N GLY A 40 -19.93 -12.55 -4.74
CA GLY A 40 -21.17 -11.81 -5.02
C GLY A 40 -22.22 -12.79 -5.53
N SER A 41 -23.25 -13.01 -4.72
CA SER A 41 -24.42 -13.79 -5.06
C SER A 41 -25.27 -13.00 -6.06
N HIS A 42 -25.04 -13.23 -7.34
CA HIS A 42 -26.03 -13.07 -8.40
C HIS A 42 -25.69 -14.12 -9.46
N GLY A 43 -26.69 -14.86 -9.95
CA GLY A 43 -26.55 -16.10 -10.73
C GLY A 43 -25.90 -16.01 -12.12
N ALA A 44 -24.91 -15.14 -12.31
CA ALA A 44 -24.08 -15.08 -13.49
C ALA A 44 -23.02 -16.19 -13.45
N GLU A 45 -22.91 -16.95 -14.54
CA GLU A 45 -21.88 -17.98 -14.70
C GLU A 45 -20.47 -17.35 -14.62
N ARG A 46 -19.60 -17.90 -13.78
CA ARG A 46 -18.22 -17.44 -13.57
C ARG A 46 -17.21 -18.43 -14.14
N CYS A 47 -16.15 -17.91 -14.74
CA CYS A 47 -15.06 -18.71 -15.29
C CYS A 47 -14.15 -19.24 -14.16
N LYS A 48 -14.41 -20.46 -13.67
CA LYS A 48 -13.61 -21.11 -12.62
C LYS A 48 -12.12 -21.16 -12.98
N SER A 49 -11.25 -20.95 -11.98
CA SER A 49 -9.79 -21.01 -12.11
C SER A 49 -9.18 -20.08 -13.16
N LYS A 50 -9.94 -19.11 -13.71
CA LYS A 50 -9.40 -18.08 -14.61
C LYS A 50 -9.10 -16.81 -13.83
N ARG A 51 -7.95 -16.22 -14.11
CA ARG A 51 -7.53 -14.92 -13.58
C ARG A 51 -7.13 -14.02 -14.73
N VAL A 52 -7.67 -12.81 -14.77
CA VAL A 52 -7.27 -11.78 -15.74
C VAL A 52 -6.85 -10.53 -14.99
N VAL A 53 -5.76 -9.91 -15.42
CA VAL A 53 -5.20 -8.71 -14.79
C VAL A 53 -5.20 -7.57 -15.80
N LYS A 54 -5.70 -6.40 -15.39
CA LYS A 54 -5.68 -5.18 -16.19
C LYS A 54 -4.90 -4.10 -15.47
N ALA A 55 -3.81 -3.65 -16.09
CA ALA A 55 -2.94 -2.62 -15.56
C ALA A 55 -3.52 -1.23 -15.83
N ILE A 56 -3.65 -0.42 -14.79
CA ILE A 56 -4.17 0.94 -14.84
C ILE A 56 -3.17 1.90 -14.20
N VAL A 57 -3.31 3.17 -14.56
CA VAL A 57 -2.65 4.29 -13.91
C VAL A 57 -3.74 5.26 -13.48
N TYR A 58 -3.77 5.58 -12.20
CA TYR A 58 -4.62 6.63 -11.66
C TYR A 58 -3.76 7.69 -11.00
N GLY A 59 -4.26 8.92 -10.93
CA GLY A 59 -3.48 10.00 -10.36
C GLY A 59 -4.02 11.35 -10.74
N ASN A 60 -3.17 12.38 -10.57
CA ASN A 60 -3.49 13.71 -11.05
C ASN A 60 -2.28 14.44 -11.63
N THR A 61 -2.58 15.36 -12.55
CA THR A 61 -1.66 16.44 -12.93
C THR A 61 -2.17 17.76 -12.38
N ALA A 62 -1.28 18.69 -12.05
CA ALA A 62 -1.65 20.05 -11.68
C ALA A 62 -0.68 21.08 -12.26
N SER A 63 -1.18 22.27 -12.55
CA SER A 63 -0.38 23.40 -13.00
C SER A 63 -0.80 24.68 -12.27
N TYR A 64 0.19 25.47 -11.88
CA TYR A 64 -0.05 26.76 -11.25
C TYR A 64 -0.58 27.76 -12.28
N LEU A 65 -1.67 28.45 -11.93
CA LEU A 65 -2.36 29.38 -12.84
C LEU A 65 -1.64 30.74 -13.00
N GLY A 66 -0.59 31.00 -12.22
CA GLY A 66 0.18 32.25 -12.27
C GLY A 66 -0.51 33.44 -11.58
N LYS A 67 -1.84 33.45 -11.54
CA LYS A 67 -2.68 34.42 -10.83
C LYS A 67 -3.71 33.71 -9.96
N LYS A 68 -4.00 34.30 -8.81
CA LYS A 68 -5.17 33.89 -8.01
C LYS A 68 -6.43 34.29 -8.76
N LEU A 69 -7.34 33.35 -8.97
CA LEU A 69 -8.67 33.64 -9.50
C LEU A 69 -9.52 34.37 -8.44
N GLU A 70 -10.68 34.90 -8.84
CA GLU A 70 -11.64 35.56 -7.93
C GLU A 70 -12.06 34.64 -6.77
N ASN A 71 -12.08 33.32 -7.01
CA ASN A 71 -12.42 32.30 -6.01
C ASN A 71 -11.21 31.84 -5.17
N GLU A 72 -10.11 32.59 -5.17
CA GLU A 72 -8.82 32.25 -4.52
C GLU A 72 -8.14 30.97 -5.03
N HIS A 73 -8.67 30.35 -6.08
CA HIS A 73 -8.06 29.19 -6.71
C HIS A 73 -6.69 29.54 -7.30
N THR A 74 -5.72 28.66 -7.07
CA THR A 74 -4.31 28.88 -7.43
C THR A 74 -3.80 27.88 -8.48
N HIS A 75 -4.39 26.69 -8.52
CA HIS A 75 -3.98 25.60 -9.39
C HIS A 75 -5.15 25.11 -10.22
N GLU A 76 -4.88 24.74 -11.46
CA GLU A 76 -5.73 23.85 -12.25
C GLU A 76 -5.17 22.44 -12.11
N TRP A 77 -6.05 21.49 -11.83
CA TRP A 77 -5.68 20.10 -11.65
C TRP A 77 -6.63 19.18 -12.41
N THR A 78 -6.12 18.04 -12.85
CA THR A 78 -6.88 17.01 -13.55
C THR A 78 -6.60 15.67 -12.87
N VAL A 79 -7.63 15.06 -12.30
CA VAL A 79 -7.57 13.69 -11.77
C VAL A 79 -8.04 12.72 -12.85
N PHE A 80 -7.40 11.56 -12.98
CA PHE A 80 -7.70 10.62 -14.07
C PHE A 80 -7.52 9.15 -13.69
N VAL A 81 -8.14 8.29 -14.48
CA VAL A 81 -7.87 6.85 -14.58
C VAL A 81 -7.62 6.50 -16.04
N ARG A 82 -6.47 5.90 -16.33
CA ARG A 82 -6.04 5.56 -17.69
C ARG A 82 -5.51 4.11 -17.71
N PRO A 83 -5.73 3.34 -18.78
CA PRO A 83 -5.08 2.04 -18.91
C PRO A 83 -3.57 2.25 -19.08
N TYR A 84 -2.77 1.39 -18.44
CA TYR A 84 -1.31 1.44 -18.59
C TYR A 84 -0.90 1.04 -20.02
N HIS A 85 -1.51 -0.03 -20.53
CA HIS A 85 -1.31 -0.47 -21.91
C HIS A 85 -2.14 0.36 -22.90
N ASN A 86 -1.78 0.30 -24.18
CA ASN A 86 -2.57 0.93 -25.23
C ASN A 86 -3.77 0.02 -25.58
N GLU A 87 -4.74 0.00 -24.67
CA GLU A 87 -6.02 -0.68 -24.80
C GLU A 87 -7.17 0.31 -24.59
N ASP A 88 -8.35 -0.03 -25.09
CA ASP A 88 -9.55 0.74 -24.87
C ASP A 88 -10.17 0.36 -23.51
N PRO A 89 -10.18 1.27 -22.52
CA PRO A 89 -10.69 0.96 -21.19
C PRO A 89 -12.22 0.85 -21.20
N ALA A 90 -12.93 1.39 -22.20
CA ALA A 90 -14.39 1.28 -22.30
C ALA A 90 -14.87 -0.16 -22.50
N LYS A 91 -13.98 -1.07 -22.93
CA LYS A 91 -14.29 -2.50 -23.07
C LYS A 91 -14.59 -3.18 -21.73
N PHE A 92 -13.99 -2.71 -20.65
CA PHE A 92 -14.15 -3.33 -19.32
C PHE A 92 -14.64 -2.35 -18.25
N ILE A 93 -14.47 -1.04 -18.44
CA ILE A 93 -14.98 0.02 -17.57
C ILE A 93 -16.24 0.62 -18.18
N ARG A 94 -17.34 0.61 -17.43
CA ARG A 94 -18.60 1.28 -17.78
C ARG A 94 -18.59 2.76 -17.43
N LYS A 95 -18.11 3.08 -16.23
CA LYS A 95 -18.03 4.46 -15.74
C LYS A 95 -17.07 4.56 -14.56
N VAL A 96 -16.51 5.76 -14.38
CA VAL A 96 -15.67 6.10 -13.23
C VAL A 96 -16.34 7.24 -12.47
N GLN A 97 -16.47 7.08 -11.17
CA GLN A 97 -16.99 8.08 -10.26
C GLN A 97 -15.83 8.66 -9.45
N PHE A 98 -15.69 9.98 -9.48
CA PHE A 98 -14.74 10.73 -8.68
C PHE A 98 -15.52 11.48 -7.60
N LYS A 99 -15.31 11.14 -6.33
CA LYS A 99 -15.83 11.91 -5.21
C LYS A 99 -14.73 12.87 -4.73
N LEU A 100 -14.97 14.15 -5.00
CA LEU A 100 -14.15 15.29 -4.58
C LEU A 100 -14.50 15.69 -3.13
N HIS A 101 -13.77 16.68 -2.61
CA HIS A 101 -14.08 17.30 -1.32
C HIS A 101 -15.45 18.02 -1.36
N ASP A 102 -16.17 18.01 -0.23
CA ASP A 102 -17.54 18.52 -0.12
C ASP A 102 -17.67 20.05 -0.38
N SER A 103 -16.55 20.78 -0.42
CA SER A 103 -16.51 22.19 -0.81
C SER A 103 -16.79 22.43 -2.29
N TYR A 104 -16.67 21.42 -3.14
CA TYR A 104 -16.96 21.55 -4.57
C TYR A 104 -18.45 21.37 -4.83
N ALA A 105 -19.01 22.18 -5.73
CA ALA A 105 -20.36 21.95 -6.23
C ALA A 105 -20.42 20.58 -6.93
N ASN A 106 -21.43 19.78 -6.60
CA ASN A 106 -21.56 18.40 -7.06
C ASN A 106 -20.27 17.59 -6.84
N PRO A 107 -19.86 17.32 -5.58
CA PRO A 107 -18.57 16.70 -5.30
C PRO A 107 -18.44 15.30 -5.92
N THR A 108 -19.56 14.64 -6.21
CA THR A 108 -19.58 13.36 -6.93
C THR A 108 -19.70 13.59 -8.43
N ARG A 109 -18.61 13.40 -9.17
CA ARG A 109 -18.53 13.49 -10.63
C ARG A 109 -18.55 12.08 -11.22
N VAL A 110 -19.33 11.86 -12.27
CA VAL A 110 -19.43 10.56 -12.94
C VAL A 110 -19.06 10.74 -14.40
N VAL A 111 -18.07 9.97 -14.86
CA VAL A 111 -17.58 9.97 -16.23
C VAL A 111 -17.89 8.61 -16.84
N GLU A 112 -18.80 8.59 -17.82
CA GLU A 112 -19.30 7.34 -18.43
C GLU A 112 -18.52 6.90 -19.67
N LYS A 113 -17.72 7.78 -20.26
CA LYS A 113 -16.93 7.50 -21.47
C LYS A 113 -15.49 7.99 -21.31
N PRO A 114 -14.50 7.30 -21.89
CA PRO A 114 -13.12 7.79 -21.87
C PRO A 114 -12.99 9.11 -22.65
N PRO A 115 -12.05 10.00 -22.27
CA PRO A 115 -11.09 9.85 -21.17
C PRO A 115 -11.75 9.96 -19.79
N PHE A 116 -11.42 9.02 -18.89
CA PHE A 116 -11.96 9.02 -17.53
C PHE A 116 -11.18 10.00 -16.66
N GLU A 117 -11.48 11.29 -16.80
CA GLU A 117 -10.80 12.37 -16.11
C GLU A 117 -11.75 13.51 -15.72
N VAL A 118 -11.36 14.24 -14.68
CA VAL A 118 -12.08 15.43 -14.19
C VAL A 118 -11.06 16.53 -13.99
N THR A 119 -11.30 17.66 -14.65
CA THR A 119 -10.49 18.88 -14.52
C THR A 119 -11.25 19.90 -13.69
N GLU A 120 -10.55 20.48 -12.71
CA GLU A 120 -11.08 21.46 -11.79
C GLU A 120 -9.98 22.43 -11.35
N THR A 121 -10.38 23.48 -10.65
CA THR A 121 -9.45 24.45 -10.06
C THR A 121 -9.54 24.43 -8.55
N GLY A 122 -8.44 24.69 -7.85
CA GLY A 122 -8.42 24.68 -6.39
C GLY A 122 -7.12 25.21 -5.81
N TRP A 123 -7.04 25.20 -4.48
CA TRP A 123 -5.87 25.66 -3.73
C TRP A 123 -5.34 24.64 -2.74
N GLY A 124 -6.14 23.64 -2.37
CA GLY A 124 -5.81 22.64 -1.36
C GLY A 124 -5.62 21.24 -1.94
N GLU A 125 -4.77 20.46 -1.28
CA GLU A 125 -4.62 19.02 -1.50
C GLU A 125 -5.66 18.27 -0.65
N PHE A 126 -6.30 17.24 -1.20
CA PHE A 126 -7.31 16.45 -0.52
C PHE A 126 -7.40 15.02 -1.10
N GLU A 127 -8.02 14.10 -0.37
CA GLU A 127 -8.25 12.74 -0.86
C GLU A 127 -9.46 12.68 -1.81
N VAL A 128 -9.24 12.17 -3.01
CA VAL A 128 -10.26 11.88 -4.02
C VAL A 128 -10.56 10.38 -3.97
N GLN A 129 -11.83 10.03 -3.77
CA GLN A 129 -12.27 8.64 -3.87
C GLN A 129 -12.67 8.34 -5.32
N ILE A 130 -11.98 7.40 -5.94
CA ILE A 130 -12.14 6.98 -7.34
C ILE A 130 -12.81 5.61 -7.36
N ARG A 131 -14.08 5.54 -7.79
CA ARG A 131 -14.85 4.30 -7.88
C ARG A 131 -15.07 3.89 -9.32
N ILE A 132 -14.53 2.74 -9.71
CA ILE A 132 -14.57 2.21 -11.07
C ILE A 132 -15.67 1.15 -11.15
N TYR A 133 -16.61 1.35 -12.06
CA TYR A 133 -17.71 0.41 -12.34
C TYR A 133 -17.41 -0.32 -13.64
N PHE A 134 -17.60 -1.63 -13.63
CA PHE A 134 -17.36 -2.47 -14.79
C PHE A 134 -18.57 -2.53 -15.73
N VAL A 135 -18.30 -2.96 -16.97
CA VAL A 135 -19.33 -3.20 -18.00
C VAL A 135 -20.35 -4.25 -17.55
N ASP A 136 -19.87 -5.31 -16.89
CA ASP A 136 -20.74 -6.25 -16.20
C ASP A 136 -21.11 -5.70 -14.82
N VAL A 137 -22.39 -5.45 -14.61
CA VAL A 137 -22.95 -4.95 -13.35
C VAL A 137 -22.84 -5.99 -12.22
N SER A 138 -22.68 -7.27 -12.58
CA SER A 138 -22.49 -8.38 -11.63
C SER A 138 -21.11 -8.35 -10.99
N GLU A 139 -20.13 -7.68 -11.60
CA GLU A 139 -18.81 -7.49 -11.00
C GLU A 139 -18.83 -6.31 -10.02
N LYS A 140 -18.29 -6.54 -8.83
CA LYS A 140 -18.25 -5.53 -7.76
C LYS A 140 -17.39 -4.34 -8.21
N PRO A 141 -17.87 -3.08 -8.09
CA PRO A 141 -17.05 -1.91 -8.35
C PRO A 141 -15.83 -1.85 -7.43
N ILE A 142 -14.70 -1.43 -7.95
CA ILE A 142 -13.48 -1.20 -7.15
C ILE A 142 -13.39 0.26 -6.75
N THR A 143 -12.76 0.54 -5.61
CA THR A 143 -12.56 1.90 -5.09
C THR A 143 -11.09 2.11 -4.77
N ALA A 144 -10.46 3.07 -5.43
CA ALA A 144 -9.13 3.58 -5.12
C ALA A 144 -9.25 4.94 -4.41
N PHE A 145 -8.28 5.26 -3.56
CA PHE A 145 -8.17 6.56 -2.91
C PHE A 145 -6.90 7.23 -3.40
N HIS A 146 -7.04 8.45 -3.93
CA HIS A 146 -5.93 9.21 -4.48
C HIS A 146 -5.80 10.53 -3.74
N TYR A 147 -4.65 10.78 -3.12
CA TYR A 147 -4.38 12.07 -2.50
C TYR A 147 -3.96 13.08 -3.58
N LEU A 148 -4.85 14.02 -3.91
CA LEU A 148 -4.62 15.04 -4.94
C LEU A 148 -3.42 15.91 -4.56
N ARG A 149 -2.42 15.97 -5.44
CA ARG A 149 -1.21 16.78 -5.23
C ARG A 149 -1.21 18.04 -6.09
N LEU A 150 -0.90 19.19 -5.49
CA LEU A 150 -0.79 20.47 -6.17
C LEU A 150 0.63 21.02 -6.19
N PHE A 151 1.47 20.62 -5.24
CA PHE A 151 2.82 21.21 -5.07
C PHE A 151 3.96 20.27 -5.45
N GLN A 152 3.86 18.97 -5.13
CA GLN A 152 4.89 17.96 -5.37
C GLN A 152 4.28 16.56 -5.60
N PRO A 153 4.91 15.67 -6.39
CA PRO A 153 6.18 15.85 -7.08
C PRO A 153 6.06 16.67 -8.37
N GLN A 154 7.11 17.42 -8.68
CA GLN A 154 7.19 18.25 -9.89
C GLN A 154 7.87 17.49 -11.04
N ALA A 155 7.28 17.55 -12.22
CA ALA A 155 7.82 17.04 -13.47
C ALA A 155 8.08 18.22 -14.43
N THR A 156 9.28 18.26 -15.01
CA THR A 156 9.64 19.28 -16.01
C THR A 156 9.32 18.76 -17.39
N LEU A 157 8.44 19.47 -18.10
CA LEU A 157 8.06 19.15 -19.47
C LEU A 157 9.19 19.52 -20.46
N PRO A 158 9.22 18.91 -21.66
CA PRO A 158 10.20 19.26 -22.70
C PRO A 158 10.18 20.73 -23.13
N ASN A 159 9.05 21.42 -22.91
CA ASN A 159 8.89 22.86 -23.19
C ASN A 159 9.40 23.75 -22.04
N GLY A 160 10.03 23.18 -21.00
CA GLY A 160 10.55 23.91 -19.84
C GLY A 160 9.50 24.26 -18.78
N LYS A 161 8.22 23.97 -19.00
CA LYS A 161 7.16 24.21 -18.00
C LYS A 161 7.19 23.12 -16.93
N THR A 162 7.19 23.53 -15.67
CA THR A 162 7.03 22.62 -14.54
C THR A 162 5.56 22.37 -14.26
N ILE A 163 5.17 21.09 -14.17
CA ILE A 163 3.86 20.66 -13.71
C ILE A 163 4.01 19.75 -12.50
N VAL A 164 2.94 19.54 -11.75
CA VAL A 164 2.87 18.46 -10.77
C VAL A 164 2.24 17.25 -11.43
N ALA A 165 2.83 16.08 -11.25
CA ALA A 165 2.33 14.83 -11.79
C ALA A 165 2.47 13.73 -10.72
N ALA A 166 1.37 13.42 -10.05
CA ALA A 166 1.30 12.36 -9.06
C ALA A 166 0.53 11.18 -9.66
N GLU A 167 1.27 10.22 -10.24
CA GLU A 167 0.71 9.08 -10.96
C GLU A 167 1.08 7.77 -10.27
N TYR A 168 0.10 6.88 -10.13
CA TYR A 168 0.22 5.61 -9.44
C TYR A 168 -0.18 4.47 -10.36
N TYR A 169 0.69 3.47 -10.48
CA TYR A 169 0.43 2.23 -11.20
C TYR A 169 -0.29 1.24 -10.28
N ASP A 170 -1.35 0.62 -10.80
CA ASP A 170 -2.10 -0.42 -10.11
C ASP A 170 -2.62 -1.49 -11.08
N GLU A 171 -3.02 -2.62 -10.53
CA GLU A 171 -3.49 -3.79 -11.28
C GLU A 171 -4.86 -4.23 -10.79
N ILE A 172 -5.86 -4.11 -11.66
CA ILE A 172 -7.18 -4.68 -11.41
C ILE A 172 -7.11 -6.18 -11.65
N VAL A 173 -7.26 -6.96 -10.58
CA VAL A 173 -7.27 -8.42 -10.64
C VAL A 173 -8.70 -8.93 -10.66
N PHE A 174 -9.09 -9.54 -11.77
CA PHE A 174 -10.35 -10.26 -11.89
C PHE A 174 -10.11 -11.73 -11.57
N GLN A 175 -10.55 -12.15 -10.38
CA GLN A 175 -10.52 -13.55 -9.96
C GLN A 175 -11.85 -14.21 -10.31
N GLU A 176 -11.78 -15.24 -11.16
CA GLU A 176 -12.93 -15.96 -11.69
C GLU A 176 -14.00 -15.01 -12.24
N PRO A 177 -13.69 -14.17 -13.24
CA PRO A 177 -14.65 -13.21 -13.77
C PRO A 177 -15.89 -13.90 -14.32
N THR A 178 -17.02 -13.19 -14.40
CA THR A 178 -18.19 -13.67 -15.14
C THR A 178 -17.83 -14.00 -16.58
N VAL A 179 -18.57 -14.92 -17.22
CA VAL A 179 -18.33 -15.29 -18.63
C VAL A 179 -18.40 -14.07 -19.55
N ALA A 180 -19.34 -13.14 -19.30
CA ALA A 180 -19.47 -11.90 -20.06
C ALA A 180 -18.25 -10.98 -19.87
N MET A 181 -17.83 -10.77 -18.62
CA MET A 181 -16.66 -9.94 -18.31
C MET A 181 -15.37 -10.56 -18.86
N TYR A 182 -15.20 -11.88 -18.75
CA TYR A 182 -14.06 -12.59 -19.29
C TYR A 182 -13.90 -12.37 -20.81
N LYS A 183 -15.00 -12.47 -21.57
CA LYS A 183 -15.00 -12.18 -23.02
C LYS A 183 -14.57 -10.74 -23.30
N ALA A 184 -15.09 -9.77 -22.55
CA ALA A 184 -14.74 -8.37 -22.68
C ALA A 184 -13.25 -8.11 -22.37
N LEU A 185 -12.71 -8.76 -21.34
CA LEU A 185 -11.32 -8.64 -20.89
C LEU A 185 -10.31 -9.30 -21.84
N VAL A 186 -10.66 -10.44 -22.47
CA VAL A 186 -9.77 -11.13 -23.42
C VAL A 186 -9.80 -10.48 -24.79
N SER A 187 -10.94 -9.88 -25.19
CA SER A 187 -11.03 -9.11 -26.45
C SER A 187 -10.17 -7.84 -26.49
N SER A 188 -9.55 -7.47 -25.37
CA SER A 188 -8.80 -6.24 -25.17
C SER A 188 -7.31 -6.47 -25.00
N GLU A 189 -6.70 -7.44 -25.71
CA GLU A 189 -5.24 -7.58 -25.67
C GLU A 189 -4.56 -6.28 -26.15
N GLY A 190 -3.90 -5.61 -25.20
CA GLY A 190 -3.25 -4.33 -25.39
C GLY A 190 -1.95 -4.45 -26.19
N ARG A 191 -1.71 -3.46 -27.06
CA ARG A 191 -0.38 -3.28 -27.67
C ARG A 191 0.60 -2.73 -26.61
N LYS A 192 1.91 -2.78 -26.91
CA LYS A 192 2.98 -2.24 -26.06
C LYS A 192 2.61 -0.86 -25.51
N CYS A 193 2.93 -0.62 -24.23
CA CYS A 193 2.77 0.69 -23.60
C CYS A 193 3.64 1.72 -24.34
N ASP A 194 3.11 2.92 -24.57
CA ASP A 194 3.91 4.06 -25.04
C ASP A 194 4.64 4.67 -23.83
N PRO A 195 5.99 4.61 -23.79
CA PRO A 195 6.76 5.14 -22.66
C PRO A 195 6.52 6.64 -22.39
N LYS A 196 6.03 7.40 -23.38
CA LYS A 196 5.79 8.85 -23.25
C LYS A 196 4.40 9.20 -22.73
N ARG A 197 3.56 8.20 -22.44
CA ARG A 197 2.16 8.42 -22.02
C ARG A 197 2.03 8.97 -20.60
N PHE A 198 3.02 8.68 -19.75
CA PHE A 198 3.03 9.03 -18.34
C PHE A 198 4.30 9.79 -17.98
N TYR A 199 4.21 10.69 -17.00
CA TYR A 199 5.36 11.44 -16.50
C TYR A 199 6.23 10.60 -15.58
N THR A 200 5.63 9.62 -14.91
CA THR A 200 6.30 8.71 -13.99
C THR A 200 6.89 7.52 -14.73
N ASP A 201 8.20 7.30 -14.57
CA ASP A 201 8.85 6.07 -15.04
C ASP A 201 8.51 4.89 -14.10
N PHE A 202 7.41 4.21 -14.39
CA PHE A 202 6.96 3.06 -13.62
C PHE A 202 7.93 1.87 -13.66
N VAL A 203 8.77 1.75 -14.69
CA VAL A 203 9.77 0.67 -14.78
C VAL A 203 10.88 0.93 -13.77
N HIS A 204 11.38 2.16 -13.73
CA HIS A 204 12.39 2.58 -12.75
C HIS A 204 11.84 2.56 -11.33
N VAL A 205 10.62 3.06 -11.11
CA VAL A 205 9.96 3.00 -9.80
C VAL A 205 9.84 1.55 -9.33
N ARG A 206 9.34 0.64 -10.19
CA ARG A 206 9.24 -0.80 -9.86
C ARG A 206 10.60 -1.39 -9.49
N LYS A 207 11.64 -1.11 -10.27
CA LYS A 207 13.00 -1.62 -10.01
C LYS A 207 13.50 -1.16 -8.63
N ARG A 208 13.44 0.15 -8.37
CA ARG A 208 13.86 0.73 -7.08
C ARG A 208 13.05 0.15 -5.91
N THR A 209 11.73 0.04 -6.05
CA THR A 209 10.87 -0.53 -5.01
C THR A 209 11.21 -2.00 -4.74
N LEU A 210 11.49 -2.79 -5.77
CA LEU A 210 11.87 -4.19 -5.63
C LEU A 210 13.21 -4.37 -4.92
N GLU A 211 14.19 -3.53 -5.24
CA GLU A 211 15.48 -3.50 -4.55
C GLU A 211 15.29 -3.16 -3.06
N MET A 212 14.49 -2.14 -2.75
CA MET A 212 14.16 -1.77 -1.36
C MET A 212 13.48 -2.92 -0.59
N ILE A 213 12.50 -3.59 -1.20
CA ILE A 213 11.80 -4.72 -0.59
C ILE A 213 12.77 -5.89 -0.35
N THR A 214 13.65 -6.16 -1.30
CA THR A 214 14.63 -7.26 -1.19
C THR A 214 15.62 -7.00 -0.05
N ASN A 215 16.11 -5.76 0.06
CA ASN A 215 16.99 -5.36 1.15
C ASN A 215 16.27 -5.46 2.50
N ALA A 216 15.05 -4.95 2.61
CA ALA A 216 14.26 -5.03 3.84
C ALA A 216 13.97 -6.49 4.24
N ARG A 217 13.61 -7.36 3.29
CA ARG A 217 13.40 -8.80 3.55
C ARG A 217 14.67 -9.48 4.05
N THR A 218 15.83 -9.08 3.54
CA THR A 218 17.12 -9.64 3.93
C THR A 218 17.46 -9.24 5.38
N GLU A 219 17.30 -7.97 5.73
CA GLU A 219 17.54 -7.50 7.11
C GLU A 219 16.57 -8.12 8.12
N ILE A 220 15.26 -8.14 7.81
CA ILE A 220 14.27 -8.82 8.65
C ILE A 220 14.59 -10.32 8.78
N GLY A 221 15.08 -10.96 7.71
CA GLY A 221 15.51 -12.35 7.76
C GLY A 221 16.64 -12.60 8.75
N LYS A 222 17.68 -11.74 8.74
CA LYS A 222 18.78 -11.81 9.71
C LYS A 222 18.29 -11.64 11.14
N GLU A 223 17.47 -10.63 11.41
CA GLU A 223 16.91 -10.41 12.75
C GLU A 223 16.07 -11.61 13.23
N ILE A 224 15.29 -12.24 12.35
CA ILE A 224 14.53 -13.44 12.67
C ILE A 224 15.47 -14.60 13.04
N ASP A 225 16.56 -14.77 12.30
CA ASP A 225 17.50 -15.85 12.53
C ASP A 225 18.30 -15.63 13.83
N ASP A 226 18.73 -14.41 14.12
CA ASP A 226 19.38 -14.03 15.38
C ASP A 226 18.45 -14.28 16.58
N LEU A 227 17.18 -13.88 16.46
CA LEU A 227 16.17 -14.12 17.49
C LEU A 227 15.89 -15.62 17.70
N ARG A 228 15.88 -16.41 16.62
CA ARG A 228 15.72 -17.87 16.70
C ARG A 228 16.91 -18.52 17.41
N GLU A 229 18.12 -18.06 17.14
CA GLU A 229 19.33 -18.57 17.81
C GLU A 229 19.31 -18.24 19.30
N SER A 230 19.04 -16.98 19.65
CA SER A 230 18.91 -16.55 21.05
C SER A 230 17.81 -17.33 21.80
N LEU A 231 16.67 -17.57 21.15
CA LEU A 231 15.57 -18.34 21.72
C LEU A 231 15.95 -19.83 21.92
N LYS A 232 16.76 -20.39 21.02
CA LYS A 232 17.31 -21.75 21.16
C LYS A 232 18.30 -21.84 22.32
N GLU A 233 19.16 -20.84 22.49
CA GLU A 233 20.10 -20.77 23.61
C GLU A 233 19.38 -20.62 24.95
N ALA A 234 18.40 -19.72 25.03
CA ALA A 234 17.56 -19.55 26.21
C ALA A 234 16.84 -20.86 26.58
N HIS A 235 16.28 -21.58 25.60
CA HIS A 235 15.66 -22.88 25.84
C HIS A 235 16.64 -23.93 26.37
N LYS A 236 17.86 -24.02 25.82
CA LYS A 236 18.90 -24.93 26.35
C LYS A 236 19.25 -24.58 27.79
N LEU A 237 19.34 -23.30 28.11
CA LEU A 237 19.68 -22.83 29.44
C LEU A 237 18.56 -23.15 30.44
N ILE A 238 17.30 -22.94 30.07
CA ILE A 238 16.13 -23.34 30.86
C ILE A 238 16.14 -24.85 31.13
N GLN A 239 16.43 -25.67 30.12
CA GLN A 239 16.52 -27.13 30.29
C GLN A 239 17.64 -27.53 31.26
N LYS A 240 18.81 -26.89 31.15
CA LYS A 240 19.94 -27.14 32.05
C LYS A 240 19.58 -26.82 33.50
N TYR A 241 19.05 -25.63 33.77
CA TYR A 241 18.68 -25.24 35.13
C TYR A 241 17.54 -26.10 35.68
N ARG A 242 16.58 -26.52 34.83
CA ARG A 242 15.51 -27.43 35.24
C ARG A 242 16.04 -28.79 35.69
N ALA A 243 17.00 -29.36 34.96
CA ALA A 243 17.65 -30.62 35.33
C ALA A 243 18.49 -30.48 36.60
N GLU A 244 19.17 -29.35 36.79
CA GLU A 244 19.95 -29.07 38.00
C GLU A 244 19.04 -28.96 39.24
N VAL A 245 17.91 -28.25 39.14
CA VAL A 245 16.89 -28.19 40.21
C VAL A 245 16.37 -29.57 40.56
N GLU A 246 15.99 -30.39 39.57
CA GLU A 246 15.50 -31.76 39.79
C GLU A 246 16.56 -32.64 40.48
N SER A 247 17.84 -32.50 40.09
CA SER A 247 18.94 -33.22 40.75
C SER A 247 19.12 -32.82 42.21
N LEU A 248 19.03 -31.52 42.53
CA LEU A 248 19.14 -31.00 43.90
C LEU A 248 17.94 -31.41 44.77
N GLU A 249 16.74 -31.39 44.22
CA GLU A 249 15.53 -31.88 44.90
C GLU A 249 15.63 -33.37 45.22
N SER A 250 16.12 -34.19 44.27
CA SER A 250 16.33 -35.62 44.51
C SER A 250 17.39 -35.91 45.59
N ALA A 251 18.44 -35.10 45.67
CA ALA A 251 19.47 -35.21 46.70
C ALA A 251 18.97 -34.78 48.09
N ALA A 252 18.12 -33.75 48.16
CA ALA A 252 17.49 -33.31 49.41
C ALA A 252 16.48 -34.34 49.97
N THR A 253 15.94 -35.21 49.11
CA THR A 253 14.90 -36.18 49.48
C THR A 253 15.47 -37.53 49.97
N ASN A 254 16.80 -37.73 49.97
CA ASN A 254 17.47 -38.95 50.48
C ASN A 254 18.36 -38.69 51.72
N PRO A 255 17.80 -38.73 52.96
CA PRO A 255 18.54 -38.44 54.19
C PRO A 255 19.19 -39.68 54.85
N SER A 256 19.87 -40.55 54.10
CA SER A 256 20.49 -41.78 54.66
C SER A 256 21.99 -41.86 54.39
N ALA A 257 22.79 -41.17 55.21
CA ALA A 257 24.13 -41.57 55.67
C ALA A 257 24.86 -40.39 56.35
N VAL A 258 24.36 -39.90 57.49
CA VAL A 258 25.21 -39.17 58.45
C VAL A 258 25.05 -39.85 59.80
N SER A 259 25.80 -40.93 60.01
CA SER A 259 25.94 -41.55 61.32
C SER A 259 26.81 -40.67 62.20
N PHE A 260 26.19 -39.82 63.02
CA PHE A 260 26.86 -39.06 64.06
C PHE A 260 27.07 -39.98 65.28
N SER A 261 28.23 -40.60 65.38
CA SER A 261 28.63 -41.36 66.57
C SER A 261 28.99 -40.40 67.70
N VAL A 262 28.08 -40.21 68.64
CA VAL A 262 28.33 -39.52 69.91
C VAL A 262 29.28 -40.38 70.74
N GLY A 263 30.51 -39.89 70.95
CA GLY A 263 31.47 -40.50 71.86
C GLY A 263 31.04 -40.30 73.30
N ASP A 264 30.85 -41.40 74.02
CA ASP A 264 30.56 -41.44 75.45
C ASP A 264 31.78 -40.95 76.26
N GLY A 265 31.74 -39.70 76.71
CA GLY A 265 32.73 -39.12 77.61
C GLY A 265 32.38 -39.42 79.06
N LYS A 266 32.94 -40.49 79.61
CA LYS A 266 32.92 -40.80 81.06
C LYS A 266 33.72 -39.74 81.83
N ARG A 267 33.11 -39.21 82.88
CA ARG A 267 33.72 -38.35 83.91
C ARG A 267 34.72 -39.13 84.74
N GLU A 268 35.87 -38.52 85.00
CA GLU A 268 36.55 -38.44 86.30
C GLU A 268 37.56 -37.28 86.27
#